data_AF-A0A6G3X7Y9-F1
#
_entry.id   AF-A0A6G3X7Y9-F1
#
_cell.length_a   1.000
_cell.length_b   1.000
_cell.length_c   1.000
_cell.angle_alpha   90.00
_cell.angle_beta   90.00
_cell.angle_gamma   90.00
#
_symmetry.space_group_name_H-M   'P 1'
#
loop_
_entity.id
_entity.type
_entity.pdbx_description
1 polymer ?
#
loop_
_entity_poly.entity_id
_entity_poly.type
_entity_poly.pdbx_seq_one_letter_code
_entity_poly.pdbx_strand_id
1 'polypeptide(L)'
;LAYPMRQYVSQRDEIAEQERLSQEAERRTEELRDEKARLQDDAYIMRLARQHLHYVLPGETGYTVADPDAARDRRGESGASDRPWHSNLWDGVDSADRADRD
;
A
#
# COMPACT_ATOMS: atom_id res chain seq x y z
N LEU A 1 46.69 25.25 15.11
CA LEU A 1 46.18 24.26 14.14
C LEU A 1 45.26 23.30 14.90
N ALA A 2 43.95 23.55 14.89
CA ALA A 2 42.99 22.71 15.61
C ALA A 2 41.70 22.61 14.79
N TYR A 3 41.72 21.78 13.75
CA TYR A 3 40.54 21.48 12.91
C TYR A 3 40.51 20.01 12.38
N PRO A 4 40.51 18.99 13.26
CA PRO A 4 40.01 17.67 12.81
C PRO A 4 38.86 17.08 13.65
N MET A 5 38.61 17.59 14.87
CA MET A 5 37.65 16.95 15.78
C MET A 5 36.20 16.99 15.26
N ARG A 6 35.78 18.11 14.66
CA ARG A 6 34.41 18.25 14.12
C ARG A 6 34.13 17.34 12.93
N GLN A 7 35.13 17.17 12.05
CA GLN A 7 35.02 16.30 10.87
C GLN A 7 35.00 14.81 11.25
N TYR A 8 35.75 14.43 12.28
CA TYR A 8 35.72 13.06 12.78
C TYR A 8 34.38 12.71 13.44
N VAL A 9 33.78 13.65 14.19
CA VAL A 9 32.44 13.46 14.78
C VAL A 9 31.37 13.35 13.70
N SER A 10 31.36 14.27 12.71
CA SER A 10 30.37 14.19 11.63
C SER A 10 30.47 12.90 10.82
N GLN A 11 31.69 12.42 10.55
CA GLN A 11 31.89 11.16 9.84
C GLN A 11 31.38 9.96 10.65
N ARG A 12 31.52 9.97 11.97
CA ARG A 12 30.97 8.91 12.84
C ARG A 12 29.44 8.92 12.82
N ASP A 13 28.83 10.09 12.84
CA ASP A 13 27.37 10.23 12.76
C ASP A 13 26.85 9.77 11.39
N GLU A 14 27.53 10.12 10.30
CA GLU A 14 27.21 9.65 8.94
C GLU A 14 27.32 8.12 8.81
N ILE A 15 28.37 7.51 9.36
CA ILE A 15 28.54 6.05 9.37
C ILE A 15 27.41 5.40 10.17
N ALA A 16 27.10 5.91 11.35
CA ALA A 16 26.05 5.36 12.21
C ALA A 16 24.67 5.42 11.53
N GLU A 17 24.36 6.53 10.86
CA GLU A 17 23.12 6.66 10.10
C GLU A 17 23.08 5.69 8.91
N GLN A 18 24.18 5.55 8.17
CA GLN A 18 24.25 4.62 7.04
C GLN A 18 24.10 3.16 7.47
N GLU A 19 24.71 2.78 8.61
CA GLU A 19 24.55 1.45 9.21
C GLU A 19 23.09 1.21 9.61
N ARG A 20 22.42 2.21 10.20
CA ARG A 20 21.00 2.13 10.55
C ARG A 20 20.12 1.90 9.32
N LEU A 21 20.34 2.67 8.25
CA LEU A 21 19.61 2.54 6.99
C LEU A 21 19.86 1.18 6.32
N SER A 22 21.10 0.66 6.36
CA SER A 22 21.41 -0.68 5.84
C SER A 22 20.64 -1.76 6.59
N GLN A 23 20.63 -1.72 7.93
CA GLN A 23 19.91 -2.68 8.75
C GLN A 23 18.39 -2.63 8.52
N GLU A 24 17.83 -1.45 8.29
CA GLU A 24 16.42 -1.28 7.94
C GLU A 24 16.09 -1.86 6.56
N ALA A 25 16.93 -1.59 5.56
CA ALA A 25 16.78 -2.13 4.21
C ALA A 25 16.94 -3.66 4.17
N GLU A 26 17.86 -4.22 4.94
CA GLU A 26 18.05 -5.67 5.08
C GLU A 26 16.81 -6.32 5.69
N ARG A 27 16.27 -5.78 6.79
CA ARG A 27 15.00 -6.25 7.39
C ARG A 27 13.86 -6.22 6.38
N ARG A 28 13.71 -5.12 5.65
CA ARG A 28 12.64 -4.98 4.65
C ARG A 28 12.80 -6.01 3.52
N THR A 29 14.04 -6.28 3.12
CA THR A 29 14.33 -7.30 2.10
C THR A 29 13.96 -8.70 2.58
N GLU A 30 14.22 -9.01 3.86
CA GLU A 30 13.85 -10.29 4.46
C GLU A 30 12.33 -10.47 4.54
N GLU A 31 11.60 -9.46 5.03
CA GLU A 31 10.13 -9.45 5.05
C GLU A 31 9.52 -9.70 3.66
N LEU A 32 10.06 -9.02 2.64
CA LEU A 32 9.60 -9.15 1.26
C LEU A 32 9.93 -10.52 0.66
N ARG A 33 11.07 -11.12 1.03
CA ARG A 33 11.43 -12.48 0.61
C ARG A 33 10.46 -13.49 1.21
N ASP A 34 10.10 -13.33 2.48
CA ASP A 34 9.12 -14.19 3.14
C ASP A 34 7.73 -14.04 2.54
N GLU A 35 7.31 -12.81 2.23
CA GLU A 35 6.04 -12.56 1.55
C GLU A 35 6.01 -13.20 0.16
N LYS A 36 7.10 -13.04 -0.61
CA LYS A 36 7.25 -13.68 -1.91
C LYS A 36 7.21 -15.20 -1.81
N ALA A 37 7.86 -15.79 -0.81
CA ALA A 37 7.83 -17.23 -0.60
C ALA A 37 6.41 -17.75 -0.31
N ARG A 38 5.62 -17.02 0.51
CA ARG A 38 4.20 -17.33 0.72
C ARG A 38 3.39 -17.25 -0.57
N LEU A 39 3.69 -16.28 -1.42
CA LEU A 39 3.06 -16.10 -2.73
C LEU A 39 3.52 -17.12 -3.79
N GLN A 40 4.42 -18.06 -3.49
CA GLN A 40 4.76 -19.17 -4.39
C GLN A 40 3.89 -20.41 -4.17
N ASP A 41 3.10 -20.44 -3.10
CA ASP A 41 2.15 -21.53 -2.84
C ASP A 41 0.82 -21.24 -3.55
N ASP A 42 0.49 -22.07 -4.55
CA ASP A 42 -0.75 -21.97 -5.32
C ASP A 42 -2.00 -21.98 -4.42
N ALA A 43 -2.00 -22.74 -3.31
CA ALA A 43 -3.12 -22.78 -2.39
C ALA A 43 -3.31 -21.44 -1.66
N TYR A 44 -2.20 -20.77 -1.33
CA TYR A 44 -2.21 -19.45 -0.73
C TYR A 44 -2.72 -18.39 -1.71
N ILE A 45 -2.27 -18.40 -2.96
CA ILE A 45 -2.76 -17.50 -4.02
C ILE A 45 -4.25 -17.72 -4.26
N MET A 46 -4.70 -18.96 -4.38
CA MET A 46 -6.12 -19.28 -4.59
C MET A 46 -6.99 -18.76 -3.46
N ARG A 47 -6.52 -18.86 -2.20
CA ARG A 47 -7.23 -18.30 -1.04
C ARG A 47 -7.35 -16.78 -1.14
N LEU A 48 -6.26 -16.08 -1.45
CA LEU A 48 -6.27 -14.63 -1.62
C LEU A 48 -7.17 -14.18 -2.77
N ALA A 49 -7.10 -14.87 -3.91
CA ALA A 49 -7.94 -14.58 -5.07
C ALA A 49 -9.43 -14.78 -4.75
N ARG A 50 -9.79 -15.84 -4.02
CA ARG A 50 -11.17 -16.06 -3.55
C ARG A 50 -11.62 -14.95 -2.60
N GLN A 51 -10.75 -14.54 -1.67
CA GLN A 51 -11.07 -13.55 -0.64
C GLN A 51 -11.21 -12.13 -1.20
N HIS A 52 -10.30 -11.71 -2.08
CA HIS A 52 -10.21 -10.32 -2.54
C HIS A 52 -10.78 -10.08 -3.93
N LEU A 53 -10.77 -11.11 -4.79
CA LEU A 53 -11.19 -10.97 -6.19
C LEU A 53 -12.49 -11.73 -6.49
N HIS A 54 -13.10 -12.35 -5.48
CA HIS A 54 -14.25 -13.24 -5.66
C HIS A 54 -14.01 -14.31 -6.74
N TYR A 55 -12.76 -14.77 -6.87
CA TYR A 55 -12.36 -15.73 -7.88
C TYR A 55 -13.03 -17.09 -7.67
N VAL A 56 -13.47 -17.74 -8.74
CA VAL A 56 -14.07 -19.08 -8.73
C VAL A 56 -13.45 -19.93 -9.82
N LEU A 57 -13.30 -21.24 -9.58
CA LEU A 57 -12.79 -22.17 -10.58
C LEU A 57 -13.88 -22.52 -11.61
N PRO A 58 -13.52 -22.98 -12.82
CA PRO A 58 -14.48 -23.49 -13.78
C PRO A 58 -15.37 -24.59 -13.17
N GLY A 59 -16.69 -24.38 -13.21
CA GLY A 59 -17.68 -25.30 -12.63
C GLY A 59 -18.09 -25.02 -11.18
N GLU A 60 -17.45 -24.05 -10.50
CA GLU A 60 -17.89 -23.57 -9.19
C GLU A 60 -18.91 -22.42 -9.34
N THR A 61 -19.87 -22.35 -8.40
CA THR A 61 -20.82 -21.22 -8.30
C THR A 61 -20.45 -20.36 -7.09
N GLY A 62 -19.99 -19.13 -7.33
CA GLY A 62 -19.72 -18.16 -6.27
C GLY A 62 -20.96 -17.41 -5.82
N TYR A 63 -21.07 -17.12 -4.52
CA TYR A 63 -22.11 -16.29 -3.95
C TYR A 63 -21.48 -15.09 -3.25
N THR A 64 -21.95 -13.88 -3.56
CA THR A 64 -21.57 -12.65 -2.87
C THR A 64 -22.79 -12.11 -2.14
N VAL A 65 -22.66 -11.84 -0.85
CA VAL A 65 -23.72 -11.20 -0.07
C VAL A 65 -23.70 -9.70 -0.37
N ALA A 66 -24.81 -9.19 -0.90
CA ALA A 66 -24.98 -7.75 -1.08
C ALA A 66 -25.25 -7.12 0.29
N ASP A 67 -24.31 -6.31 0.77
CA ASP A 67 -24.53 -5.45 1.92
C ASP A 67 -25.49 -4.30 1.52
N PRO A 68 -26.68 -4.20 2.13
CA PRO A 68 -27.65 -3.16 1.80
C PRO A 68 -27.17 -1.75 2.13
N ASP A 69 -26.23 -1.58 3.07
CA ASP A 69 -25.66 -0.28 3.43
C ASP A 69 -24.55 0.13 2.46
N ALA A 70 -23.71 -0.81 1.99
CA ALA A 70 -22.74 -0.54 0.91
C ALA A 70 -23.41 -0.13 -0.42
N ALA A 71 -24.66 -0.53 -0.65
CA ALA A 71 -25.46 -0.10 -1.79
C ALA A 71 -26.04 1.33 -1.63
N ARG A 72 -26.08 1.87 -0.40
CA ARG A 72 -26.45 3.26 -0.12
C ARG A 72 -25.26 4.19 -0.28
N ASP A 73 -24.07 3.77 0.14
CA ASP A 73 -22.83 4.55 0.00
C ASP A 73 -22.48 4.80 -1.48
N ARG A 74 -22.58 3.78 -2.34
CA ARG A 74 -22.45 3.95 -3.81
C ARG A 74 -23.49 4.88 -4.42
N ARG A 75 -24.63 5.08 -3.77
CA ARG A 75 -25.69 6.00 -4.21
C ARG A 75 -25.42 7.45 -3.75
N GLY A 76 -24.59 7.64 -2.72
CA GLY A 76 -24.12 8.95 -2.25
C GLY A 76 -23.19 9.65 -3.25
N GLU A 77 -22.51 8.88 -4.12
CA GLU A 77 -21.72 9.41 -5.24
C GLU A 77 -22.57 9.91 -6.41
N SER A 78 -23.90 9.80 -6.36
CA SER A 78 -24.79 10.28 -7.43
C SER A 78 -24.68 11.79 -7.70
N GLY A 79 -24.07 12.57 -6.79
CA GLY A 79 -23.73 13.98 -7.02
C GLY A 79 -22.53 14.20 -7.96
N ALA A 80 -21.70 13.17 -8.17
CA ALA A 80 -20.57 13.20 -9.11
C ALA A 80 -21.04 13.04 -10.57
N SER A 81 -22.17 12.37 -10.81
CA SER A 81 -22.77 12.21 -12.14
C SER A 81 -23.41 13.48 -12.69
N ASP A 82 -23.79 14.44 -11.83
CA ASP A 82 -24.35 15.74 -12.24
C ASP A 82 -23.28 16.82 -12.49
N ARG A 83 -22.00 16.50 -12.27
CA ARG A 83 -20.86 17.42 -12.47
C ARG A 83 -20.05 17.02 -13.71
N PRO A 84 -19.40 17.98 -14.39
CA PRO A 84 -18.46 17.65 -15.45
C PRO A 84 -17.38 16.68 -14.98
N TRP A 85 -17.04 15.69 -15.81
CA TRP A 85 -16.10 14.60 -15.46
C TRP A 85 -14.72 15.08 -14.96
N HIS A 86 -14.28 16.26 -15.41
CA HIS A 86 -12.99 16.83 -15.00
C HIS A 86 -13.00 17.32 -13.55
N SER A 87 -14.13 17.78 -13.02
CA SER A 87 -14.22 18.23 -11.62
C SER A 87 -14.02 17.06 -10.65
N ASN A 88 -14.58 15.90 -10.97
CA ASN A 88 -14.41 14.68 -10.16
C ASN A 88 -12.95 14.19 -10.16
N LEU A 89 -12.22 14.40 -11.26
CA LEU A 89 -10.80 14.05 -11.35
C LEU A 89 -9.95 14.92 -10.41
N TRP A 90 -10.18 16.24 -10.41
CA TRP A 90 -9.45 17.16 -9.53
C TRP A 90 -9.77 16.94 -8.06
N ASP A 91 -11.03 16.66 -7.71
CA ASP A 91 -11.43 16.31 -6.33
C ASP A 91 -10.74 15.01 -5.85
N GLY A 92 -10.52 14.04 -6.75
CA GLY A 92 -9.79 12.80 -6.46
C GLY A 92 -8.30 13.01 -6.21
N VAL A 93 -7.67 13.96 -6.91
CA VAL A 93 -6.27 14.33 -6.67
C VAL A 93 -6.12 15.06 -5.34
N ASP A 94 -7.02 16.00 -5.05
CA ASP A 94 -6.99 16.77 -3.79
C ASP A 94 -7.33 15.91 -2.58
N SER A 95 -8.17 14.87 -2.74
CA SER A 95 -8.43 13.89 -1.67
C SER A 95 -7.26 12.95 -1.43
N ALA A 96 -6.57 12.51 -2.50
CA ALA A 96 -5.37 11.67 -2.38
C ALA A 96 -4.21 12.41 -1.71
N ASP A 97 -3.99 13.69 -2.04
CA ASP A 97 -2.94 14.52 -1.43
C ASP A 97 -3.20 14.81 0.07
N ARG A 98 -4.48 14.87 0.47
CA ARG A 98 -4.86 14.99 1.88
C ARG A 98 -4.68 13.69 2.66
N ALA A 99 -4.92 12.53 2.04
CA ALA A 99 -4.75 11.22 2.67
C ALA A 99 -3.27 10.85 2.92
N ASP A 100 -2.32 11.48 2.22
CA ASP A 100 -0.87 11.26 2.40
C ASP A 100 -0.26 12.08 3.55
N ARG A 101 -1.00 13.04 4.13
CA ARG A 101 -0.52 13.92 5.22
C ARG A 101 -0.97 13.54 6.63
N ASP A 102 -1.85 12.53 6.76
CA ASP A 102 -2.32 11.97 8.03
C ASP A 102 -1.64 10.62 8.32
#